data_AF-A0A7S0FGP4-F1
#
_entry.id   AF-A0A7S0FGP4-F1
#
_cell.length_a   1.000
_cell.length_b   1.000
_cell.length_c   1.000
_cell.angle_alpha   90.00
_cell.angle_beta   90.00
_cell.angle_gamma   90.00
#
_symmetry.space_group_name_H-M   'P 1'
#
loop_
_entity.id
_entity.type
_entity.pdbx_description
1 polymer ?
#
loop_
_entity_poly.entity_id
_entity_poly.type
_entity_poly.pdbx_seq_one_letter_code
_entity_poly.pdbx_strand_id
1 'polypeptide(L)'
;EAVYTPEDKAKFPALNTRVMWCIVIVYCFFATTCWAAFGEGLKTAMTASLPPGALATAVQIAYSIAVFFTFPLQVFPALEVTLKTGVKAGTTDHDYDSAIFRRNLKASFLVCCLGFIAYFAQDYLGNVASILGSAIGVPVALICPNLMHNILAKDISLCTRMMNYGVVCIGIIAFVVASTTTILNWSSGAEG
;
A
#
# COMPACT_ATOMS: atom_id res chain seq x y z
N GLU A 1 19.38 -1.49 -6.65
CA GLU A 1 20.09 -0.24 -6.34
C GLU A 1 20.49 -0.06 -4.87
N ALA A 2 19.79 -0.60 -3.88
CA ALA A 2 20.04 -0.27 -2.46
C ALA A 2 21.19 -1.03 -1.75
N VAL A 3 21.96 -1.88 -2.42
CA VAL A 3 23.11 -2.56 -1.79
C VAL A 3 24.29 -2.62 -2.76
N TYR A 4 25.18 -1.63 -2.64
CA TYR A 4 26.30 -1.42 -3.56
C TYR A 4 27.55 -2.22 -3.15
N THR A 5 27.76 -2.47 -1.84
CA THR A 5 28.91 -3.22 -1.34
C THR A 5 28.54 -4.64 -0.88
N PRO A 6 29.45 -5.63 -1.01
CA PRO A 6 29.20 -7.01 -0.55
C PRO A 6 29.04 -7.12 0.97
N GLU A 7 29.68 -6.24 1.74
CA GLU A 7 29.56 -6.20 3.21
C GLU A 7 28.15 -5.79 3.66
N ASP A 8 27.52 -4.86 2.94
CA ASP A 8 26.16 -4.40 3.24
C ASP A 8 25.11 -5.49 2.92
N LYS A 9 25.38 -6.36 1.93
CA LYS A 9 24.47 -7.49 1.59
C LYS A 9 24.34 -8.50 2.73
N ALA A 10 25.41 -8.73 3.49
CA ALA A 10 25.39 -9.68 4.60
C ALA A 10 24.63 -9.13 5.82
N LYS A 11 24.66 -7.81 6.03
CA LYS A 11 23.99 -7.15 7.17
C LYS A 11 22.51 -6.87 6.91
N PHE A 12 22.14 -6.71 5.64
CA PHE A 12 20.78 -6.33 5.24
C PHE A 12 19.67 -7.25 5.76
N PRO A 13 19.75 -8.60 5.71
CA PRO A 13 18.69 -9.47 6.21
C PRO A 13 18.45 -9.35 7.72
N ALA A 14 19.54 -9.19 8.49
CA ALA A 14 19.47 -9.03 9.94
C ALA A 14 18.88 -7.66 10.30
N LEU A 15 19.28 -6.61 9.59
CA LEU A 15 18.72 -5.27 9.77
C LEU A 15 17.22 -5.25 9.42
N ASN A 16 16.84 -5.80 8.27
CA ASN A 16 15.45 -5.85 7.83
C ASN A 16 14.57 -6.58 8.84
N THR A 17 15.01 -7.76 9.31
CA THR A 17 14.26 -8.53 10.32
C THR A 17 14.06 -7.71 11.62
N ARG A 18 15.10 -7.02 12.11
CA ARG A 18 15.02 -6.19 13.32
C ARG A 18 14.07 -5.01 13.16
N VAL A 19 14.16 -4.32 12.02
CA VAL A 19 13.30 -3.16 11.72
C VAL A 19 11.84 -3.59 11.59
N MET A 20 11.57 -4.70 10.90
CA MET A 20 10.21 -5.24 10.78
C MET A 20 9.61 -5.60 12.14
N TRP A 21 10.37 -6.29 13.00
CA TRP A 21 9.91 -6.58 14.37
C TRP A 21 9.62 -5.32 15.18
N CYS A 22 10.49 -4.31 15.09
CA CYS A 22 10.28 -3.02 15.75
C CYS A 22 8.96 -2.35 15.30
N ILE A 23 8.72 -2.28 13.98
CA ILE A 23 7.51 -1.69 13.42
C ILE A 23 6.26 -2.44 13.88
N VAL A 24 6.28 -3.78 13.86
CA VAL A 24 5.15 -4.60 14.33
C VAL A 24 4.84 -4.32 15.80
N ILE A 25 5.85 -4.26 16.67
CA ILE A 25 5.66 -3.98 18.10
C ILE A 25 5.03 -2.59 18.29
N VAL A 26 5.54 -1.56 17.60
CA VAL A 26 5.02 -0.19 17.69
C VAL A 26 3.57 -0.13 17.20
N TYR A 27 3.25 -0.79 16.09
CA TYR A 27 1.88 -0.83 15.55
C TYR A 27 0.91 -1.57 16.46
N CYS A 28 1.31 -2.73 17.00
CA CYS A 28 0.49 -3.47 17.96
C CYS A 28 0.24 -2.63 19.22
N PHE A 29 1.28 -2.04 19.80
CA PHE A 29 1.16 -1.20 21.00
C PHE A 29 0.24 0.00 20.78
N PHE A 30 0.40 0.69 19.65
CA PHE A 30 -0.43 1.83 19.28
C PHE A 30 -1.89 1.40 19.09
N ALA A 31 -2.14 0.35 18.31
CA ALA A 31 -3.48 -0.18 18.04
C ALA A 31 -4.19 -0.61 19.34
N THR A 32 -3.51 -1.35 20.22
CA THR A 32 -4.09 -1.77 21.51
C THR A 32 -4.41 -0.59 22.42
N THR A 33 -3.57 0.45 22.41
CA THR A 33 -3.79 1.66 23.21
C THR A 33 -5.00 2.44 22.71
N CYS A 34 -5.14 2.60 21.38
CA CYS A 34 -6.30 3.26 20.77
C CYS A 34 -7.59 2.49 21.05
N TRP A 35 -7.57 1.15 20.93
CA TRP A 35 -8.73 0.32 21.26
C TRP A 35 -9.09 0.39 22.74
N ALA A 36 -8.11 0.38 23.65
CA ALA A 36 -8.36 0.53 25.09
C ALA A 36 -8.94 1.91 25.46
N ALA A 37 -8.63 2.96 24.71
CA ALA A 37 -9.11 4.32 24.97
C ALA A 37 -10.51 4.60 24.40
N PHE A 38 -10.80 4.14 23.17
CA PHE A 38 -12.03 4.47 22.45
C PHE A 38 -13.03 3.30 22.37
N GLY A 39 -12.61 2.08 22.69
CA GLY A 39 -13.45 0.88 22.68
C GLY A 39 -14.01 0.56 21.29
N GLU A 40 -15.28 0.14 21.27
CA GLU A 40 -16.03 -0.24 20.06
C GLU A 40 -16.37 0.96 19.15
N GLY A 41 -16.24 2.20 19.63
CA GLY A 41 -16.52 3.41 18.86
C GLY A 41 -15.37 3.92 17.96
N LEU A 42 -14.30 3.14 17.80
CA LEU A 42 -13.11 3.55 17.03
C LEU A 42 -13.40 3.54 15.51
N LYS A 43 -13.44 4.73 14.90
CA LYS A 43 -13.56 4.87 13.45
C LYS A 43 -12.29 4.41 12.73
N THR A 44 -12.45 3.93 11.50
CA THR A 44 -11.34 3.50 10.62
C THR A 44 -10.25 4.57 10.52
N ALA A 45 -10.65 5.84 10.35
CA ALA A 45 -9.74 6.96 10.50
C ALA A 45 -9.57 7.26 12.00
N MET A 46 -8.53 6.69 12.62
CA MET A 46 -8.31 6.81 14.07
C MET A 46 -8.27 8.28 14.53
N THR A 47 -7.76 9.18 13.70
CA THR A 47 -7.71 10.63 13.99
C THR A 47 -9.10 11.29 14.07
N ALA A 48 -10.11 10.72 13.41
CA ALA A 48 -11.49 11.20 13.45
C ALA A 48 -12.24 10.78 14.72
N SER A 49 -11.70 9.85 15.51
CA SER A 49 -12.29 9.40 16.77
C SER A 49 -11.87 10.23 17.98
N LEU A 50 -10.95 11.18 17.81
CA LEU A 50 -10.46 12.00 18.92
C LEU A 50 -11.56 12.94 19.46
N PRO A 51 -11.59 13.20 20.78
CA PRO A 51 -12.53 14.14 21.37
C PRO A 51 -12.29 15.56 20.84
N PRO A 52 -13.33 16.39 20.68
CA PRO A 52 -13.19 17.74 20.18
C PRO A 52 -12.32 18.58 21.13
N GLY A 53 -11.26 19.17 20.59
CA GLY A 53 -10.32 20.00 21.35
C GLY A 53 -9.17 20.50 20.49
N ALA A 54 -8.48 21.56 20.95
CA ALA A 54 -7.39 22.19 20.20
C ALA A 54 -6.27 21.21 19.81
N LEU A 55 -5.94 20.25 20.68
CA LEU A 55 -4.94 19.21 20.41
C LEU A 55 -5.39 18.24 19.32
N ALA A 56 -6.65 17.81 19.33
CA ALA A 56 -7.19 16.91 18.31
C ALA A 56 -7.19 17.58 16.93
N THR A 57 -7.63 18.83 16.86
CA THR A 57 -7.59 19.63 15.62
C THR A 57 -6.16 19.82 15.13
N ALA A 58 -5.19 20.09 16.02
CA ALA A 58 -3.79 20.23 15.65
C ALA A 58 -3.22 18.94 15.03
N VAL A 59 -3.53 17.78 15.62
CA VAL A 59 -3.10 16.46 15.10
C VAL A 59 -3.74 16.16 13.75
N GLN A 60 -5.04 16.44 13.59
CA GLN A 60 -5.74 16.23 12.31
C GLN A 60 -5.18 17.12 11.20
N ILE A 61 -4.89 18.39 11.49
CA ILE A 61 -4.26 19.32 10.54
C ILE A 61 -2.86 18.83 10.17
N ALA A 62 -2.04 18.47 11.16
CA ALA A 62 -0.69 17.95 10.92
C ALA A 62 -0.71 16.69 10.04
N TYR A 63 -1.62 15.76 10.33
CA TYR A 63 -1.81 14.54 9.53
C TYR A 63 -2.24 14.87 8.09
N SER A 64 -3.17 15.81 7.92
CA SER A 64 -3.66 16.20 6.59
C SER A 64 -2.55 16.83 5.75
N ILE A 65 -1.73 17.69 6.34
CA ILE A 65 -0.54 18.27 5.69
C ILE A 65 0.46 17.16 5.32
N ALA A 66 0.72 16.21 6.23
CA ALA A 66 1.63 15.10 5.98
C ALA A 66 1.16 14.21 4.81
N VAL A 67 -0.13 13.88 4.75
CA VAL A 67 -0.72 13.12 3.64
C VAL A 67 -0.65 13.90 2.33
N PHE A 68 -0.93 15.21 2.36
CA PHE A 68 -0.84 16.07 1.18
C PHE A 68 0.57 16.07 0.56
N PHE A 69 1.63 16.13 1.38
CA PHE A 69 3.01 16.02 0.89
C PHE A 69 3.43 14.60 0.50
N THR A 70 2.85 13.59 1.12
CA THR A 70 3.16 12.18 0.82
C THR A 70 2.55 11.73 -0.51
N PHE A 71 1.37 12.25 -0.87
CA PHE A 71 0.67 11.85 -2.08
C PHE A 71 1.48 12.05 -3.38
N PRO A 72 2.13 13.21 -3.63
CA PRO A 72 3.02 13.39 -4.78
C PRO A 72 4.16 12.36 -4.85
N LEU A 73 4.75 12.03 -3.70
CA LEU A 73 5.86 11.07 -3.62
C LEU A 73 5.41 9.65 -3.95
N GLN A 74 4.18 9.27 -3.56
CA GLN A 74 3.60 7.96 -3.89
C GLN A 74 3.14 7.85 -5.34
N VAL A 75 2.59 8.94 -5.89
CA VAL A 75 2.09 8.98 -7.27
C VAL A 75 3.23 8.96 -8.29
N PHE A 76 4.41 9.50 -7.96
CA PHE A 76 5.57 9.50 -8.86
C PHE A 76 5.92 8.11 -9.43
N PRO A 77 6.24 7.08 -8.62
CA PRO A 77 6.56 5.75 -9.14
C PRO A 77 5.36 5.09 -9.82
N ALA A 78 4.14 5.34 -9.32
CA ALA A 78 2.92 4.79 -9.92
C ALA A 78 2.72 5.33 -11.35
N LEU A 79 2.93 6.63 -11.57
CA LEU A 79 2.86 7.25 -12.89
C LEU A 79 3.99 6.78 -13.80
N GLU A 80 5.20 6.62 -13.28
CA GLU A 80 6.33 6.11 -14.06
C GLU A 80 6.04 4.72 -14.62
N VAL A 81 5.52 3.81 -13.80
CA VAL A 81 5.16 2.44 -14.21
C VAL A 81 3.95 2.43 -15.15
N THR A 82 2.92 3.20 -14.85
CA THR A 82 1.66 3.22 -15.63
C THR A 82 1.83 3.90 -16.98
N LEU A 83 2.59 4.99 -17.02
CA LEU A 83 2.71 5.82 -18.20
C LEU A 83 3.88 5.45 -19.08
N LYS A 84 4.74 4.47 -18.70
CA LYS A 84 5.96 4.02 -19.42
C LYS A 84 5.89 4.33 -20.90
N THR A 85 6.28 5.56 -21.24
CA THR A 85 6.11 6.06 -22.58
C THR A 85 7.30 5.54 -23.35
N GLY A 86 7.07 4.77 -24.40
CA GLY A 86 8.11 4.30 -25.32
C GLY A 86 8.72 5.43 -26.14
N VAL A 87 9.11 6.53 -25.49
CA VAL A 87 9.90 7.61 -26.09
C VAL A 87 11.28 7.02 -26.33
N LYS A 88 11.46 6.52 -27.55
CA LYS A 88 12.75 6.02 -28.04
C LYS A 88 13.70 7.21 -28.12
N ALA A 89 14.94 7.04 -27.69
CA ALA A 89 15.98 8.04 -27.90
C ALA A 89 16.11 8.35 -29.40
N GLY A 90 15.84 9.60 -29.80
CA GLY A 90 15.92 10.07 -31.19
C GLY A 90 14.71 10.83 -31.75
N THR A 91 13.63 11.04 -30.99
CA THR A 91 12.45 11.81 -31.43
C THR A 91 12.69 13.33 -31.45
N THR A 92 12.10 14.00 -32.45
CA THR A 92 12.10 15.46 -32.68
C THR A 92 11.60 16.26 -31.47
N ASP A 93 12.05 17.51 -31.32
CA ASP A 93 11.72 18.39 -30.18
C ASP A 93 10.19 18.60 -30.00
N HIS A 94 9.44 18.65 -31.10
CA HIS A 94 7.97 18.68 -31.09
C HIS A 94 7.31 17.37 -30.59
N ASP A 95 7.91 16.22 -30.88
CA ASP A 95 7.42 14.92 -30.36
C ASP A 95 7.70 14.79 -28.87
N TYR A 96 8.78 15.39 -28.37
CA TYR A 96 9.11 15.42 -26.95
C TYR A 96 8.10 16.26 -26.14
N ASP A 97 7.81 17.48 -26.59
CA ASP A 97 6.85 18.35 -25.92
C ASP A 97 5.42 17.75 -25.92
N SER A 98 4.99 17.18 -27.05
CA SER A 98 3.70 16.50 -27.12
C SER A 98 3.64 15.22 -26.27
N ALA A 99 4.76 14.50 -26.08
CA ALA A 99 4.85 13.35 -25.19
C ALA A 99 4.75 13.75 -23.72
N ILE A 100 5.40 14.85 -23.31
CA ILE A 100 5.26 15.41 -21.96
C ILE A 100 3.83 15.88 -21.72
N PHE A 101 3.24 16.60 -22.67
CA PHE A 101 1.86 17.05 -22.54
C PHE A 101 0.89 15.86 -22.38
N ARG A 102 1.03 14.81 -23.19
CA ARG A 102 0.23 13.58 -23.07
C ARG A 102 0.45 12.87 -21.74
N ARG A 103 1.68 12.86 -21.22
CA ARG A 103 2.00 12.31 -19.90
C ARG A 103 1.29 13.10 -18.79
N ASN A 104 1.37 14.43 -18.83
CA ASN A 104 0.75 15.31 -17.84
C ASN A 104 -0.77 15.24 -17.90
N LEU A 105 -1.35 15.14 -19.10
CA LEU A 105 -2.79 14.96 -19.28
C LEU A 105 -3.28 13.64 -18.66
N LYS A 106 -2.58 12.53 -18.91
CA LYS A 106 -2.93 11.22 -18.32
C LYS A 106 -2.72 11.22 -16.80
N ALA A 107 -1.64 11.83 -16.31
CA ALA A 107 -1.39 11.96 -14.89
C ALA A 107 -2.48 12.78 -14.19
N SER A 108 -2.86 13.93 -14.76
CA SER A 108 -3.94 14.77 -14.25
C SER A 108 -5.27 14.02 -14.26
N PHE A 109 -5.59 13.31 -15.35
CA PHE A 109 -6.79 12.47 -15.42
C PHE A 109 -6.82 11.39 -14.32
N LEU A 110 -5.72 10.66 -14.11
CA LEU A 110 -5.63 9.63 -13.07
C LEU A 110 -5.81 10.22 -11.67
N VAL A 111 -5.20 11.36 -11.37
CA VAL A 111 -5.35 12.03 -10.07
C VAL A 111 -6.78 12.55 -9.88
N CYS A 112 -7.41 13.11 -10.91
CA CYS A 112 -8.81 13.50 -10.87
C CYS A 112 -9.75 12.31 -10.63
N CYS A 113 -9.53 11.18 -11.31
CA CYS A 113 -10.27 9.94 -11.07
C CYS A 113 -10.10 9.45 -9.63
N LEU A 114 -8.88 9.51 -9.08
CA LEU A 114 -8.64 9.12 -7.69
C LEU A 114 -9.36 10.05 -6.70
N GLY A 115 -9.38 11.36 -6.97
CA GLY A 115 -10.16 12.32 -6.18
C GLY A 115 -11.66 12.05 -6.24
N PHE A 116 -12.19 11.70 -7.42
CA PHE A 116 -13.59 11.29 -7.58
C PHE A 116 -13.89 10.03 -6.76
N ILE A 117 -13.06 8.99 -6.86
CA ILE A 117 -13.21 7.76 -6.07
C ILE A 117 -13.15 8.09 -4.57
N ALA A 118 -12.21 8.94 -4.13
CA ALA A 118 -12.08 9.34 -2.74
C ALA A 118 -13.35 10.04 -2.21
N TYR A 119 -14.01 10.87 -3.03
CA TYR A 119 -15.26 11.53 -2.66
C TYR A 119 -16.40 10.53 -2.39
N PHE A 120 -16.53 9.47 -3.20
CA PHE A 120 -17.52 8.42 -2.97
C PHE A 120 -17.11 7.44 -1.86
N ALA A 121 -15.81 7.25 -1.66
CA ALA A 121 -15.26 6.29 -0.70
C ALA A 121 -15.19 6.82 0.74
N GLN A 122 -15.42 8.12 0.97
CA GLN A 122 -15.23 8.74 2.29
C GLN A 122 -16.05 8.07 3.40
N ASP A 123 -17.29 7.67 3.10
CA ASP A 123 -18.20 7.02 4.06
C ASP A 123 -17.86 5.54 4.30
N TYR A 124 -17.15 4.90 3.36
CA TYR A 124 -16.81 3.47 3.39
C TYR A 124 -15.30 3.24 3.39
N LEU A 125 -14.54 4.18 3.96
CA LEU A 125 -13.07 4.18 3.90
C LEU A 125 -12.48 2.86 4.41
N GLY A 126 -13.07 2.27 5.45
CA GLY A 126 -12.68 0.97 5.99
C GLY A 126 -12.88 -0.18 5.01
N ASN A 127 -14.03 -0.26 4.36
CA ASN A 127 -14.32 -1.28 3.36
C ASN A 127 -13.40 -1.13 2.14
N VAL A 128 -13.17 0.10 1.69
CA VAL A 128 -12.28 0.39 0.55
C VAL A 128 -10.82 0.08 0.90
N ALA A 129 -10.35 0.41 2.09
CA ALA A 129 -9.01 0.04 2.54
C ALA A 129 -8.85 -1.48 2.66
N SER A 130 -9.87 -2.17 3.19
CA SER A 130 -9.88 -3.63 3.31
C SER A 130 -9.88 -4.33 1.94
N ILE A 131 -10.65 -3.84 0.97
CA ILE A 131 -10.65 -4.43 -0.38
C ILE A 131 -9.32 -4.17 -1.11
N LEU A 132 -8.72 -2.98 -0.97
CA LEU A 132 -7.42 -2.70 -1.56
C LEU A 132 -6.31 -3.57 -0.92
N GLY A 133 -6.34 -3.71 0.41
CA GLY A 133 -5.39 -4.54 1.15
C GLY A 133 -5.52 -6.03 0.82
N SER A 134 -6.75 -6.55 0.82
CA SER A 134 -6.98 -7.96 0.47
C SER A 134 -6.77 -8.23 -1.01
N ALA A 135 -7.37 -7.44 -1.90
CA ALA A 135 -7.41 -7.76 -3.33
C ALA A 135 -6.13 -7.42 -4.10
N ILE A 136 -5.39 -6.41 -3.66
CA ILE A 136 -4.16 -5.97 -4.33
C ILE A 136 -2.96 -6.22 -3.42
N GLY A 137 -3.06 -5.86 -2.14
CA GLY A 137 -1.98 -6.00 -1.18
C GLY A 137 -1.53 -7.44 -0.97
N VAL A 138 -2.45 -8.37 -0.68
CA VAL A 138 -2.10 -9.78 -0.41
C VAL A 138 -1.44 -10.47 -1.63
N PRO A 139 -1.98 -10.37 -2.86
CA PRO A 139 -1.29 -10.93 -4.02
C PRO A 139 0.10 -10.35 -4.25
N VAL A 140 0.25 -9.02 -4.13
CA VAL A 140 1.55 -8.35 -4.34
C VAL A 140 2.55 -8.71 -3.24
N ALA A 141 2.12 -8.83 -1.98
CA ALA A 141 3.01 -9.08 -0.85
C ALA A 141 3.36 -10.56 -0.66
N LEU A 142 2.41 -11.49 -0.90
CA LEU A 142 2.58 -12.92 -0.60
C LEU A 142 2.67 -13.79 -1.85
N ILE A 143 1.91 -13.52 -2.90
CA ILE A 143 1.83 -14.42 -4.07
C ILE A 143 2.95 -14.12 -5.06
N CYS A 144 3.04 -12.87 -5.53
CA CYS A 144 4.01 -12.44 -6.53
C CYS A 144 5.48 -12.72 -6.16
N PRO A 145 6.01 -12.32 -4.99
CA PRO A 145 7.43 -12.51 -4.68
C PRO A 145 7.80 -14.00 -4.58
N ASN A 146 6.94 -14.84 -4.01
CA ASN A 146 7.19 -16.27 -3.87
C ASN A 146 7.16 -17.01 -5.22
N LEU A 147 6.23 -16.64 -6.11
CA LEU A 147 6.21 -17.16 -7.48
C LEU A 147 7.43 -16.72 -8.28
N MET A 148 7.80 -15.43 -8.21
CA MET A 148 9.00 -14.92 -8.87
C MET A 148 10.26 -15.62 -8.36
N HIS A 149 10.38 -15.82 -7.04
CA HIS A 149 11.52 -16.54 -6.47
C HIS A 149 11.61 -17.98 -7.00
N ASN A 150 10.49 -18.70 -7.07
CA ASN A 150 10.46 -20.07 -7.60
C ASN A 150 10.78 -20.16 -9.10
N ILE A 151 10.48 -19.12 -9.89
CA ILE A 151 10.77 -19.08 -11.34
C ILE A 151 12.22 -18.68 -11.60
N LEU A 152 12.74 -17.70 -10.85
CA LEU A 152 14.04 -17.09 -11.10
C LEU A 152 15.20 -17.85 -10.44
N ALA A 153 14.98 -18.40 -9.23
CA ALA A 153 15.99 -19.17 -8.52
C ALA A 153 15.87 -20.66 -8.88
N LYS A 154 16.66 -21.09 -9.87
CA LYS A 154 16.64 -22.47 -10.39
C LYS A 154 17.29 -23.49 -9.45
N ASP A 155 18.18 -23.05 -8.55
CA ASP A 155 18.98 -23.92 -7.67
C ASP A 155 18.42 -24.03 -6.24
N ILE A 156 17.10 -23.91 -6.07
CA ILE A 156 16.44 -23.95 -4.75
C ILE A 156 16.20 -25.37 -4.25
N SER A 157 16.33 -25.56 -2.93
CA SER A 157 15.99 -26.82 -2.28
C SER A 157 14.49 -27.13 -2.42
N LEU A 158 14.14 -28.42 -2.50
CA LEU A 158 12.74 -28.85 -2.57
C LEU A 158 11.92 -28.37 -1.36
N CYS A 159 12.54 -28.31 -0.18
CA CYS A 159 11.89 -27.80 1.04
C CYS A 159 11.51 -26.32 0.90
N THR A 160 12.45 -25.47 0.46
CA THR A 160 12.20 -24.04 0.22
C THR A 160 11.11 -23.83 -0.82
N ARG A 161 11.11 -24.64 -1.89
CA ARG A 161 10.09 -24.57 -2.94
C ARG A 161 8.70 -24.92 -2.40
N MET A 162 8.59 -25.96 -1.56
CA MET A 162 7.34 -26.31 -0.90
C MET A 162 6.87 -25.22 0.07
N MET A 163 7.77 -24.64 0.88
CA MET A 163 7.44 -23.50 1.75
C MET A 163 6.87 -22.33 0.97
N ASN A 164 7.49 -21.97 -0.16
CA ASN A 164 7.03 -20.86 -1.00
C ASN A 164 5.63 -21.13 -1.56
N TYR A 165 5.35 -22.36 -2.04
CA TYR A 165 3.99 -22.73 -2.45
C TYR A 165 3.01 -22.73 -1.28
N GLY A 166 3.43 -23.14 -0.08
CA GLY A 166 2.61 -23.04 1.13
C GLY A 166 2.20 -21.59 1.44
N VAL A 167 3.15 -20.65 1.38
CA VAL A 167 2.87 -19.21 1.58
C VAL A 167 1.94 -18.67 0.49
N VAL A 168 2.11 -19.10 -0.77
CA VAL A 168 1.18 -18.74 -1.85
C VAL A 168 -0.23 -19.26 -1.58
N CYS A 169 -0.39 -20.51 -1.16
CA CYS A 169 -1.70 -21.07 -0.81
C CYS A 169 -2.36 -20.29 0.33
N ILE A 170 -1.61 -19.98 1.40
CA ILE A 170 -2.11 -19.15 2.51
C ILE A 170 -2.53 -17.77 1.99
N GLY A 171 -1.74 -17.15 1.12
CA GLY A 171 -2.07 -15.86 0.50
C GLY A 171 -3.35 -15.92 -0.32
N ILE A 172 -3.58 -16.98 -1.10
CA ILE A 172 -4.83 -17.17 -1.87
C ILE A 172 -6.03 -17.32 -0.93
N ILE A 173 -5.90 -18.13 0.12
CA ILE A 173 -6.97 -18.30 1.11
C ILE A 173 -7.29 -16.96 1.78
N ALA A 174 -6.27 -16.23 2.23
CA ALA A 174 -6.43 -14.91 2.85
C ALA A 174 -7.09 -13.90 1.91
N PHE A 175 -6.69 -13.86 0.64
CA PHE A 175 -7.33 -13.04 -0.40
C PHE A 175 -8.82 -13.37 -0.52
N VAL A 176 -9.17 -14.65 -0.74
CA VAL A 176 -10.57 -15.07 -0.93
C VAL A 176 -11.41 -14.75 0.30
N VAL A 177 -10.94 -15.12 1.48
CA VAL A 177 -11.67 -14.89 2.74
C VAL A 177 -11.86 -13.40 2.98
N ALA A 178 -10.79 -12.61 2.98
CA ALA A 178 -10.85 -11.18 3.32
C ALA A 178 -11.64 -10.36 2.29
N SER A 179 -11.53 -10.67 1.00
CA SER A 179 -12.32 -10.00 -0.04
C SER A 179 -13.80 -10.38 0.07
N THR A 180 -14.13 -11.66 0.33
CA THR A 180 -15.53 -12.09 0.50
C THR A 180 -16.16 -11.46 1.74
N THR A 181 -15.46 -11.43 2.88
CA THR A 181 -15.99 -10.78 4.10
C THR A 181 -16.21 -9.28 3.90
N THR A 182 -15.32 -8.61 3.17
CA THR A 182 -15.46 -7.17 2.89
C THR A 182 -16.66 -6.87 2.00
N ILE A 183 -16.92 -7.72 1.00
CA ILE A 183 -18.08 -7.58 0.09
C ILE A 183 -19.39 -7.86 0.83
N LEU A 184 -19.43 -8.91 1.67
CA LEU A 184 -20.63 -9.25 2.43
C LEU A 184 -20.97 -8.18 3.47
N ASN A 185 -19.95 -7.59 4.11
CA ASN A 185 -20.13 -6.50 5.09
C ASN A 185 -20.20 -5.11 4.43
N TRP A 186 -20.36 -5.04 3.11
CA TRP A 186 -20.40 -3.76 2.39
C TRP A 186 -21.63 -2.93 2.74
N SER A 187 -22.81 -3.56 2.86
CA SER A 187 -24.06 -2.84 3.18
C SER A 187 -24.18 -2.47 4.65
N SER A 188 -23.40 -3.10 5.53
CA SER A 188 -23.40 -2.82 6.97
C SER A 188 -22.75 -1.49 7.31
N GLY A 189 -21.92 -0.96 6.40
CA GLY A 189 -20.87 0.01 6.75
C GLY A 189 -19.87 -0.64 7.70
N ALA A 190 -18.59 -0.33 7.61
CA ALA A 190 -17.61 -0.78 8.61
C ALA A 190 -17.82 -0.15 10.02
N GLU A 191 -19.02 0.37 10.31
CA GLU A 191 -19.40 1.06 11.55
C GLU A 191 -20.47 0.30 12.37
N GLY A 192 -20.70 -0.98 12.06
CA GLY A 192 -21.52 -1.88 12.88
C GLY A 192 -20.72 -2.66 13.90
#